data_AF-A0A2A4PJK3-F1
#
_entry.id   AF-A0A2A4PJK3-F1
#
_cell.length_a   1.000
_cell.length_b   1.000
_cell.length_c   1.000
_cell.angle_alpha   90.00
_cell.angle_beta   90.00
_cell.angle_gamma   90.00
#
_symmetry.space_group_name_H-M   'P 1'
#
loop_
_entity.id
_entity.type
_entity.pdbx_description
1 polymer ?
#
loop_
_entity_poly.entity_id
_entity_poly.type
_entity_poly.pdbx_seq_one_letter_code
_entity_poly.pdbx_strand_id
1 'polypeptide(L)'
;MKILFITSTRVGDAILSSGLLSKLIADHPKASITIACGPAAAPLFVAVPNLDRIIVLDKMMFSLHWVAMWTGVVGSFWDIVVDLRNTPMSYSLAAAKRFRFGRTKAPGHRVVQLAAVMGLSETPPTPKIWLSDRVRDHAKSLIPDGSPVLAIGPTANWLAKTWRAESFVELIERLSGPSGILSGARVAVFGRDDERPMALRLINAIPKDLRIDLVGQLDLLEVGACLERAAFYVGNDSGLMHLAAAAGIPTLGLFGPSLDELYAPWGPLGAAVRADKSFDEIFPENFDHRATGTLMDSLTVDTVEAAAHALWRRATEAA
;
A
#
# COMPACT_ATOMS: atom_id res chain seq x y z
N MET A 1 7.64 11.47 26.74
CA MET A 1 8.44 10.46 26.02
C MET A 1 8.47 10.85 24.54
N LYS A 2 9.63 10.85 23.89
CA LYS A 2 9.82 11.19 22.47
C LYS A 2 10.20 9.95 21.67
N ILE A 3 9.46 9.66 20.60
CA ILE A 3 9.74 8.56 19.68
C ILE A 3 10.12 9.14 18.32
N LEU A 4 11.23 8.66 17.75
CA LEU A 4 11.60 8.88 16.35
C LEU A 4 11.37 7.60 15.55
N PHE A 5 10.52 7.67 14.53
CA PHE A 5 10.22 6.55 13.64
C PHE A 5 10.69 6.88 12.20
N ILE A 6 11.76 6.23 11.75
CA ILE A 6 12.35 6.43 10.42
C ILE A 6 11.91 5.26 9.53
N THR A 7 11.13 5.57 8.50
CA THR A 7 10.55 4.58 7.58
C THR A 7 10.86 4.87 6.11
N SER A 8 10.44 3.95 5.23
CA SER A 8 10.74 3.92 3.80
C SER A 8 10.31 5.19 3.06
N THR A 9 10.94 5.43 1.93
CA THR A 9 10.53 6.46 0.96
C THR A 9 9.46 5.97 0.00
N ARG A 10 9.26 4.64 -0.10
CA ARG A 10 8.23 4.03 -0.93
C ARG A 10 6.93 3.90 -0.14
N VAL A 11 5.83 4.29 -0.76
CA VAL A 11 4.47 4.25 -0.18
C VAL A 11 4.13 2.85 0.35
N GLY A 12 4.36 1.80 -0.44
CA GLY A 12 4.07 0.41 -0.03
C GLY A 12 4.77 0.00 1.26
N ASP A 13 6.10 0.11 1.32
CA ASP A 13 6.87 -0.21 2.55
C ASP A 13 6.46 0.67 3.74
N ALA A 14 6.14 1.96 3.50
CA ALA A 14 5.67 2.85 4.55
C ALA A 14 4.33 2.36 5.15
N ILE A 15 3.38 1.95 4.31
CA ILE A 15 2.13 1.32 4.73
C ILE A 15 2.43 0.03 5.49
N LEU A 16 3.24 -0.88 4.96
CA LEU A 16 3.56 -2.15 5.62
C LEU A 16 4.23 -1.96 6.99
N SER A 17 4.99 -0.88 7.18
CA SER A 17 5.62 -0.55 8.46
C SER A 17 4.70 0.13 9.48
N SER A 18 3.55 0.65 9.05
CA SER A 18 2.65 1.45 9.89
C SER A 18 2.11 0.67 11.09
N GLY A 19 2.01 -0.66 10.99
CA GLY A 19 1.61 -1.53 12.10
C GLY A 19 2.57 -1.43 13.28
N LEU A 20 3.89 -1.32 13.04
CA LEU A 20 4.87 -1.13 14.11
C LEU A 20 4.70 0.21 14.80
N LEU A 21 4.45 1.27 14.02
CA LEU A 21 4.16 2.59 14.57
C LEU A 21 2.88 2.55 15.41
N SER A 22 1.83 1.88 14.93
CA SER A 22 0.60 1.67 15.71
C SER A 22 0.85 0.94 17.02
N LYS A 23 1.71 -0.10 17.02
CA LYS A 23 2.09 -0.82 18.24
C LYS A 23 2.83 0.08 19.23
N LEU A 24 3.79 0.89 18.76
CA LEU A 24 4.50 1.86 19.60
C LEU A 24 3.57 2.90 20.25
N ILE A 25 2.60 3.39 19.48
CA ILE A 25 1.60 4.35 19.99
C ILE A 25 0.70 3.69 21.03
N ALA A 26 0.30 2.44 20.80
CA ALA A 26 -0.51 1.68 21.77
C ALA A 26 0.25 1.41 23.08
N ASP A 27 1.53 1.05 22.99
CA ASP A 27 2.38 0.81 24.16
C ASP A 27 2.71 2.10 24.92
N HIS A 28 2.68 3.24 24.21
CA HIS A 28 3.03 4.55 24.77
C HIS A 28 2.03 5.65 24.35
N PRO A 29 0.81 5.66 24.89
CA PRO A 29 -0.28 6.53 24.42
C PRO A 29 -0.06 8.03 24.58
N LYS A 30 0.93 8.45 25.39
CA LYS A 30 1.30 9.86 25.63
C LYS A 30 2.63 10.24 24.96
N ALA A 31 3.18 9.36 24.12
CA ALA A 31 4.42 9.62 23.42
C ALA A 31 4.24 10.72 22.38
N SER A 32 5.19 11.64 22.31
CA SER A 32 5.32 12.60 21.21
C SER A 32 6.04 11.90 20.06
N ILE A 33 5.39 11.86 18.89
CA ILE A 33 5.81 11.06 17.73
C ILE A 33 6.43 11.95 16.66
N THR A 34 7.70 11.72 16.31
CA THR A 34 8.34 12.30 15.11
C THR A 34 8.57 11.22 14.08
N ILE A 35 8.18 11.48 12.83
CA ILE A 35 8.31 10.50 11.73
C ILE A 35 9.24 11.07 10.67
N ALA A 36 10.18 10.26 10.19
CA ALA A 36 11.02 10.62 9.05
C ALA A 36 10.74 9.64 7.89
N CYS A 37 10.29 10.17 6.75
CA CYS A 37 9.89 9.35 5.60
C CYS A 37 10.08 10.11 4.28
N GLY A 38 9.95 9.42 3.15
CA GLY A 38 9.98 10.09 1.84
C GLY A 38 8.74 10.96 1.59
N PRO A 39 8.81 11.91 0.64
CA PRO A 39 7.71 12.83 0.31
C PRO A 39 6.42 12.09 -0.07
N ALA A 40 6.54 11.03 -0.87
CA ALA A 40 5.39 10.24 -1.30
C ALA A 40 4.65 9.56 -0.14
N ALA A 41 5.34 9.22 0.95
CA ALA A 41 4.75 8.55 2.10
C ALA A 41 4.28 9.53 3.20
N ALA A 42 4.75 10.78 3.20
CA ALA A 42 4.45 11.75 4.25
C ALA A 42 2.94 11.97 4.48
N PRO A 43 2.08 12.05 3.45
CA PRO A 43 0.64 12.19 3.66
C PRO A 43 0.01 11.07 4.49
N LEU A 44 0.55 9.84 4.47
CA LEU A 44 0.02 8.72 5.25
C LEU A 44 0.06 8.95 6.76
N PHE A 45 0.93 9.84 7.23
CA PHE A 45 1.25 9.99 8.64
C PHE A 45 0.67 11.25 9.28
N VAL A 46 0.01 12.14 8.51
CA VAL A 46 -0.45 13.44 9.03
C VAL A 46 -1.52 13.33 10.11
N ALA A 47 -2.27 12.21 10.13
CA ALA A 47 -3.31 11.94 11.12
C ALA A 47 -2.85 11.00 12.25
N VAL A 48 -1.55 10.73 12.38
CA VAL A 48 -1.00 9.90 13.45
C VAL A 48 -1.26 10.56 14.83
N PRO A 49 -1.75 9.82 15.83
CA PRO A 49 -1.93 10.33 17.18
C PRO A 49 -0.64 10.86 17.80
N ASN A 50 -0.72 12.00 18.48
CA ASN A 50 0.40 12.68 19.15
C ASN A 50 1.59 12.99 18.21
N LEU A 51 1.32 13.21 16.93
CA LEU A 51 2.32 13.65 15.96
C LEU A 51 2.89 15.02 16.35
N ASP A 52 4.20 15.07 16.60
CA ASP A 52 4.97 16.31 16.77
C ASP A 52 5.27 16.93 15.42
N ARG A 53 5.87 16.15 14.52
CA ARG A 53 6.21 16.57 13.16
C ARG A 53 6.55 15.40 12.24
N ILE A 54 6.50 15.68 10.94
CA ILE A 54 7.00 14.82 9.88
C ILE A 54 8.24 15.48 9.27
N ILE A 55 9.33 14.73 9.18
CA ILE A 55 10.57 15.13 8.52
C ILE A 55 10.57 14.47 7.15
N VAL A 56 10.33 15.28 6.12
CA VAL A 56 10.29 14.81 4.74
C VAL A 56 11.70 14.68 4.18
N LEU A 57 12.04 13.48 3.72
CA LEU A 57 13.35 13.12 3.17
C LEU A 57 13.32 13.23 1.64
N ASP A 58 13.36 14.45 1.13
CA ASP A 58 13.50 14.70 -0.30
C ASP A 58 14.89 14.36 -0.80
N LYS A 59 15.02 13.75 -1.99
CA LYS A 59 16.34 13.41 -2.52
C LYS A 59 17.10 14.68 -2.92
N MET A 60 17.95 15.17 -2.02
CA MET A 60 18.88 16.27 -2.31
C MET A 60 20.19 15.78 -2.95
N MET A 61 20.85 16.68 -3.69
CA MET A 61 22.22 16.50 -4.19
C MET A 61 23.17 16.14 -3.05
N PHE A 62 24.18 15.30 -3.36
CA PHE A 62 25.16 14.79 -2.38
C PHE A 62 24.55 14.11 -1.15
N SER A 63 23.30 13.68 -1.25
CA SER A 63 22.53 13.13 -0.13
C SER A 63 22.39 14.06 1.08
N LEU A 64 22.43 15.38 0.87
CA LEU A 64 22.32 16.39 1.93
C LEU A 64 21.01 16.33 2.74
N HIS A 65 19.99 15.67 2.20
CA HIS A 65 18.73 15.42 2.90
C HIS A 65 18.91 14.60 4.18
N TRP A 66 19.96 13.80 4.22
CA TRP A 66 20.38 13.11 5.43
C TRP A 66 20.93 14.08 6.48
N VAL A 67 21.73 15.07 6.07
CA VAL A 67 22.21 16.12 6.96
C VAL A 67 21.05 16.96 7.47
N ALA A 68 20.10 17.35 6.61
CA ALA A 68 18.90 18.10 6.99
C ALA A 68 18.00 17.32 7.96
N MET A 69 17.84 16.01 7.74
CA MET A 69 17.18 15.13 8.70
C MET A 69 17.91 15.13 10.04
N TRP A 70 19.23 14.92 10.01
CA TRP A 70 20.06 14.81 11.21
C TRP A 70 20.04 16.10 12.03
N THR A 71 20.17 17.27 11.42
CA THR A 71 20.03 18.55 12.14
C THR A 71 18.64 18.72 12.75
N GLY A 72 17.60 18.23 12.09
CA GLY A 72 16.23 18.23 12.61
C GLY A 72 16.01 17.35 13.85
N VAL A 73 16.86 16.34 14.08
CA VAL A 73 16.68 15.36 15.17
C VAL A 73 17.81 15.27 16.21
N VAL A 74 19.02 15.72 15.89
CA VAL A 74 20.21 15.53 16.75
C VAL A 74 20.14 16.33 18.05
N GLY A 75 19.47 17.49 18.05
CA GLY A 75 19.32 18.34 19.25
C GLY A 75 18.31 17.82 20.28
N SER A 76 17.76 16.61 20.09
CA SER A 76 16.81 15.99 21.00
C SER A 76 17.35 14.68 21.59
N PHE A 77 17.06 14.44 22.87
CA PHE A 77 17.13 13.11 23.44
C PHE A 77 15.86 12.32 23.06
N TRP A 78 16.05 11.12 22.54
CA TRP A 78 14.98 10.23 22.10
C TRP A 78 14.82 9.06 23.06
N ASP A 79 13.62 8.81 23.57
CA ASP A 79 13.40 7.63 24.41
C ASP A 79 13.44 6.36 23.55
N ILE A 80 12.86 6.41 22.36
CA ILE A 80 12.86 5.31 21.39
C ILE A 80 13.18 5.84 19.99
N VAL A 81 14.14 5.19 19.33
CA VAL A 81 14.39 5.37 17.89
C VAL A 81 14.13 4.04 17.19
N VAL A 82 13.25 4.05 16.19
CA VAL A 82 13.07 2.93 15.26
C VAL A 82 13.55 3.35 13.89
N ASP A 83 14.57 2.68 13.37
CA ASP A 83 15.15 2.96 12.06
C ASP A 83 15.03 1.75 11.12
N LEU A 84 13.98 1.78 10.30
CA LEU A 84 13.68 0.75 9.32
C LEU A 84 14.51 0.89 8.03
N ARG A 85 15.29 1.97 7.91
CA ARG A 85 16.18 2.24 6.77
C ARG A 85 17.65 1.94 7.09
N ASN A 86 17.97 1.63 8.35
CA ASN A 86 19.33 1.41 8.85
C ASN A 86 20.28 2.56 8.45
N THR A 87 19.84 3.78 8.70
CA THR A 87 20.59 4.99 8.36
C THR A 87 21.83 5.12 9.26
N PRO A 88 23.02 5.42 8.72
CA PRO A 88 24.24 5.58 9.54
C PRO A 88 24.12 6.68 10.60
N MET A 89 23.26 7.66 10.39
CA MET A 89 23.09 8.80 11.29
C MET A 89 22.27 8.47 12.54
N SER A 90 21.45 7.41 12.53
CA SER A 90 20.72 6.99 13.74
C SER A 90 21.65 6.48 14.83
N TYR A 91 22.91 6.17 14.51
CA TYR A 91 23.94 5.76 15.46
C TYR A 91 24.38 6.90 16.38
N SER A 92 24.40 8.14 15.89
CA SER A 92 24.90 9.31 16.64
C SER A 92 23.82 10.06 17.40
N LEU A 93 22.54 9.74 17.22
CA LEU A 93 21.44 10.37 17.97
C LEU A 93 21.50 9.95 19.43
N ALA A 94 21.29 10.87 20.37
CA ALA A 94 21.16 10.54 21.78
C ALA A 94 19.82 9.82 22.01
N ALA A 95 19.86 8.53 22.38
CA ALA A 95 18.65 7.75 22.62
C ALA A 95 18.80 6.67 23.70
N ALA A 96 17.71 6.42 24.45
CA ALA A 96 17.64 5.37 25.46
C ALA A 96 17.50 3.98 24.83
N LYS A 97 16.59 3.81 23.87
CA LYS A 97 16.38 2.54 23.15
C LYS A 97 16.44 2.75 21.63
N ARG A 98 17.08 1.81 20.93
CA ARG A 98 17.16 1.82 19.46
C ARG A 98 16.77 0.46 18.90
N PHE A 99 15.92 0.49 17.88
CA PHE A 99 15.57 -0.66 17.06
C PHE A 99 15.94 -0.35 15.61
N ARG A 100 16.69 -1.22 14.95
CA ARG A 100 17.19 -0.95 13.60
C ARG A 100 17.07 -2.16 12.70
N PHE A 101 16.80 -1.90 11.43
CA PHE A 101 16.75 -2.96 10.41
C PHE A 101 18.12 -3.62 10.27
N GLY A 102 18.18 -4.92 10.52
CA GLY A 102 19.40 -5.72 10.41
C GLY A 102 19.85 -5.94 8.97
N ARG A 103 21.10 -6.38 8.78
CA ARG A 103 21.64 -6.76 7.47
C ARG A 103 21.05 -8.09 6.96
N THR A 104 20.72 -9.00 7.86
CA THR A 104 20.04 -10.27 7.56
C THR A 104 18.54 -10.03 7.45
N LYS A 105 17.97 -10.31 6.27
CA LYS A 105 16.51 -10.28 6.08
C LYS A 105 15.94 -11.54 6.72
N ALA A 106 14.98 -11.38 7.63
CA ALA A 106 14.17 -12.50 8.06
C ALA A 106 13.45 -13.11 6.83
N PRO A 107 13.26 -14.43 6.79
CA PRO A 107 12.49 -15.06 5.72
C PRO A 107 11.02 -14.62 5.77
N GLY A 108 10.32 -14.77 4.66
CA GLY A 108 8.88 -14.52 4.55
C GLY A 108 8.49 -13.05 4.33
N HIS A 109 7.22 -12.76 4.61
CA HIS A 109 6.55 -11.53 4.22
C HIS A 109 7.22 -10.26 4.77
N ARG A 110 7.16 -9.16 4.00
CA ARG A 110 7.80 -7.89 4.36
C ARG A 110 7.36 -7.33 5.71
N VAL A 111 6.09 -7.50 6.08
CA VAL A 111 5.56 -7.11 7.41
C VAL A 111 6.25 -7.89 8.54
N VAL A 112 6.49 -9.20 8.36
CA VAL A 112 7.22 -10.03 9.34
C VAL A 112 8.67 -9.55 9.46
N GLN A 113 9.32 -9.26 8.33
CA GLN A 113 10.68 -8.72 8.31
C GLN A 113 10.80 -7.38 9.06
N LEU A 114 9.84 -6.49 8.84
CA LEU A 114 9.79 -5.21 9.55
C LEU A 114 9.54 -5.45 11.04
N ALA A 115 8.59 -6.32 11.40
CA ALA A 115 8.25 -6.62 12.78
C ALA A 115 9.40 -7.25 13.58
N ALA A 116 10.26 -8.02 12.92
CA ALA A 116 11.46 -8.59 13.51
C ALA A 116 12.40 -7.52 14.12
N VAL A 117 12.38 -6.28 13.61
CA VAL A 117 13.18 -5.15 14.16
C VAL A 117 12.87 -4.88 15.63
N MET A 118 11.65 -5.16 16.07
CA MET A 118 11.21 -5.01 17.46
C MET A 118 10.98 -6.37 18.16
N GLY A 119 11.39 -7.48 17.56
CA GLY A 119 11.16 -8.83 18.09
C GLY A 119 9.69 -9.28 18.00
N LEU A 120 8.93 -8.76 17.03
CA LEU A 120 7.49 -9.01 16.88
C LEU A 120 7.17 -9.91 15.67
N SER A 121 8.12 -10.73 15.21
CA SER A 121 7.94 -11.55 14.00
C SER A 121 6.88 -12.65 14.12
N GLU A 122 6.63 -13.16 15.33
CA GLU A 122 5.62 -14.20 15.57
C GLU A 122 4.18 -13.64 15.57
N THR A 123 4.02 -12.41 16.04
CA THR A 123 2.73 -11.69 16.11
C THR A 123 2.89 -10.29 15.51
N PRO A 124 3.19 -10.21 14.21
CA PRO A 124 3.51 -8.94 13.57
C PRO A 124 2.27 -8.04 13.54
N PRO A 125 2.39 -6.77 13.95
CA PRO A 125 1.26 -5.86 14.00
C PRO A 125 0.76 -5.55 12.59
N THR A 126 -0.54 -5.65 12.39
CA THR A 126 -1.20 -5.33 11.11
C THR A 126 -0.99 -3.87 10.72
N PRO A 127 -0.69 -3.58 9.43
CA PRO A 127 -0.68 -2.22 8.91
C PRO A 127 -1.93 -1.43 9.29
N LYS A 128 -1.76 -0.14 9.58
CA LYS A 128 -2.81 0.77 10.02
C LYS A 128 -2.70 2.11 9.30
N ILE A 129 -3.84 2.61 8.84
CA ILE A 129 -3.99 3.97 8.36
C ILE A 129 -4.76 4.77 9.40
N TRP A 130 -4.37 6.02 9.60
CA TRP A 130 -5.09 6.95 10.45
C TRP A 130 -5.85 7.92 9.57
N LEU A 131 -7.17 7.98 9.73
CA LEU A 131 -8.06 8.81 8.95
C LEU A 131 -8.81 9.74 9.90
N SER A 132 -8.92 11.01 9.52
CA SER A 132 -9.75 11.98 10.24
C SER A 132 -11.19 11.93 9.73
N ASP A 133 -12.14 12.37 10.56
CA ASP A 133 -13.55 12.44 10.20
C ASP A 133 -13.78 13.27 8.93
N ARG A 134 -13.05 14.39 8.77
CA ARG A 134 -13.09 15.22 7.56
C ARG A 134 -12.80 14.41 6.28
N VAL A 135 -11.80 13.54 6.33
CA VAL A 135 -11.40 12.72 5.17
C VAL A 135 -12.44 11.61 4.93
N ARG A 136 -13.01 11.03 5.98
CA ARG A 136 -14.10 10.05 5.89
C ARG A 136 -15.37 10.67 5.30
N ASP A 137 -15.72 11.89 5.70
CA ASP A 137 -16.87 12.62 5.18
C ASP A 137 -16.70 12.98 3.70
N HIS A 138 -15.49 13.41 3.29
CA HIS A 138 -15.20 13.65 1.88
C HIS A 138 -15.31 12.36 1.07
N ALA A 139 -14.73 11.25 1.53
CA ALA A 139 -14.86 9.96 0.88
C ALA A 139 -16.32 9.50 0.76
N LYS A 140 -17.18 9.81 1.76
CA LYS A 140 -18.61 9.54 1.69
C LYS A 140 -19.31 10.33 0.58
N SER A 141 -18.89 11.57 0.31
CA SER A 141 -19.45 12.35 -0.80
C SER A 141 -19.06 11.81 -2.18
N LEU A 142 -17.87 11.22 -2.30
CA LEU A 142 -17.36 10.62 -3.55
C LEU A 142 -17.94 9.23 -3.79
N ILE A 143 -18.06 8.43 -2.72
CA ILE A 143 -18.61 7.07 -2.74
C ILE A 143 -19.78 7.02 -1.77
N PRO A 144 -20.99 7.49 -2.14
CA PRO A 144 -22.15 7.47 -1.24
C PRO A 144 -22.61 6.05 -0.90
N ASP A 145 -23.37 5.92 0.19
CA ASP A 145 -24.02 4.67 0.59
C ASP A 145 -24.95 4.18 -0.54
N GLY A 146 -25.10 2.86 -0.73
CA GLY A 146 -25.92 2.29 -1.80
C GLY A 146 -25.28 1.05 -2.41
N SER A 147 -25.22 1.00 -3.74
CA SER A 147 -24.63 -0.13 -4.47
C SER A 147 -23.18 -0.40 -4.04
N PRO A 148 -22.76 -1.67 -3.99
CA PRO A 148 -21.38 -2.04 -3.68
C PRO A 148 -20.42 -1.36 -4.64
N VAL A 149 -19.17 -1.17 -4.19
CA VAL A 149 -18.12 -0.59 -5.02
C VAL A 149 -16.97 -1.56 -5.18
N LEU A 150 -16.65 -1.86 -6.44
CA LEU A 150 -15.43 -2.56 -6.83
C LEU A 150 -14.33 -1.52 -7.05
N ALA A 151 -13.32 -1.51 -6.18
CA ALA A 151 -12.15 -0.66 -6.31
C ALA A 151 -11.10 -1.31 -7.21
N ILE A 152 -10.59 -0.55 -8.18
CA ILE A 152 -9.60 -1.02 -9.15
C ILE A 152 -8.34 -0.17 -9.05
N GLY A 153 -7.20 -0.84 -8.85
CA GLY A 153 -5.86 -0.27 -8.97
C GLY A 153 -5.15 -0.83 -10.21
N PRO A 154 -5.40 -0.25 -11.40
CA PRO A 154 -5.00 -0.85 -12.67
C PRO A 154 -3.56 -0.54 -13.03
N THR A 155 -2.84 0.24 -12.21
CA THR A 155 -1.51 0.75 -12.51
C THR A 155 -0.46 0.21 -11.55
N ALA A 156 0.79 0.22 -11.99
CA ALA A 156 1.95 -0.11 -11.18
C ALA A 156 3.11 0.82 -11.54
N ASN A 157 4.12 0.87 -10.68
CA ASN A 157 5.32 1.66 -10.94
C ASN A 157 6.17 1.13 -12.10
N TRP A 158 6.00 -0.14 -12.48
CA TRP A 158 6.66 -0.79 -13.61
C TRP A 158 5.61 -1.35 -14.57
N LEU A 159 5.77 -1.08 -15.86
CA LEU A 159 4.84 -1.58 -16.88
C LEU A 159 4.79 -3.12 -16.90
N ALA A 160 5.92 -3.78 -16.62
CA ALA A 160 6.03 -5.22 -16.44
C ALA A 160 5.11 -5.82 -15.36
N LYS A 161 4.70 -5.02 -14.37
CA LYS A 161 3.78 -5.40 -13.28
C LYS A 161 2.33 -5.00 -13.53
N THR A 162 1.99 -4.59 -14.75
CA THR A 162 0.64 -4.08 -15.05
C THR A 162 -0.15 -5.12 -15.83
N TRP A 163 -1.26 -5.59 -15.27
CA TRP A 163 -2.21 -6.45 -15.99
C TRP A 163 -2.94 -5.66 -17.08
N ARG A 164 -3.31 -6.31 -18.18
CA ARG A 164 -3.85 -5.62 -19.36
C ARG A 164 -5.18 -4.94 -19.05
N ALA A 165 -5.40 -3.76 -19.64
CA ALA A 165 -6.63 -3.02 -19.46
C ALA A 165 -7.84 -3.84 -19.93
N GLU A 166 -7.70 -4.56 -21.05
CA GLU A 166 -8.73 -5.43 -21.61
C GLU A 166 -9.12 -6.55 -20.63
N SER A 167 -8.13 -7.12 -19.92
CA SER A 167 -8.38 -8.14 -18.90
C SER A 167 -9.06 -7.58 -17.65
N PHE A 168 -8.72 -6.35 -17.23
CA PHE A 168 -9.46 -5.65 -16.18
C PHE A 168 -10.91 -5.38 -16.58
N VAL A 169 -11.16 -4.95 -17.83
CA VAL A 169 -12.53 -4.70 -18.33
C VAL A 169 -13.36 -5.98 -18.24
N GLU A 170 -12.85 -7.08 -18.79
CA GLU A 170 -13.56 -8.36 -18.76
C GLU A 170 -13.82 -8.83 -17.32
N LEU A 171 -12.84 -8.71 -16.43
CA LEU A 171 -13.02 -9.06 -15.02
C LEU A 171 -14.10 -8.20 -14.35
N ILE A 172 -14.09 -6.88 -14.57
CA ILE A 172 -15.09 -5.96 -14.01
C ILE A 172 -16.50 -6.36 -14.45
N GLU A 173 -16.69 -6.70 -15.73
CA GLU A 173 -17.96 -7.15 -16.28
C GLU A 173 -18.43 -8.45 -15.60
N ARG A 174 -17.53 -9.42 -15.43
CA ARG A 174 -17.87 -10.70 -14.77
C ARG A 174 -18.19 -10.54 -13.29
N LEU A 175 -17.41 -9.78 -12.54
CA LEU A 175 -17.61 -9.59 -11.10
C LEU A 175 -18.81 -8.70 -10.77
N SER A 176 -19.10 -7.70 -11.62
CA SER A 176 -20.15 -6.69 -11.36
C SER A 176 -21.47 -7.01 -12.08
N GLY A 177 -21.46 -7.97 -13.00
CA GLY A 177 -22.63 -8.40 -13.77
C GLY A 177 -23.71 -9.08 -12.93
N PRO A 178 -24.86 -9.44 -13.53
CA PRO A 178 -26.01 -10.02 -12.82
C PRO A 178 -25.72 -11.27 -11.98
N SER A 179 -24.76 -12.10 -12.41
CA SER A 179 -24.33 -13.32 -11.71
C SER A 179 -23.03 -13.17 -10.93
N GLY A 180 -22.42 -11.98 -10.93
CA GLY A 180 -21.14 -11.73 -10.29
C GLY A 180 -21.25 -11.59 -8.77
N ILE A 181 -20.12 -11.74 -8.07
CA ILE A 181 -20.05 -11.57 -6.61
C ILE A 181 -20.42 -10.16 -6.13
N LEU A 182 -20.39 -9.18 -7.02
CA LEU A 182 -20.64 -7.76 -6.76
C LEU A 182 -21.70 -7.22 -7.72
N SER A 183 -22.80 -7.98 -7.91
CA SER A 183 -23.86 -7.61 -8.86
C SER A 183 -24.34 -6.17 -8.69
N GLY A 184 -24.32 -5.39 -9.77
CA GLY A 184 -24.72 -3.98 -9.79
C GLY A 184 -23.70 -3.04 -9.13
N ALA A 185 -22.46 -3.48 -8.93
CA ALA A 185 -21.44 -2.63 -8.35
C ALA A 185 -21.07 -1.44 -9.25
N ARG A 186 -20.81 -0.32 -8.60
CA ARG A 186 -20.08 0.80 -9.21
C ARG A 186 -18.60 0.47 -9.18
N VAL A 187 -17.84 1.04 -10.11
CA VAL A 187 -16.41 0.77 -10.27
C VAL A 187 -15.62 2.02 -9.97
N ALA A 188 -14.87 2.00 -8.88
CA ALA A 188 -13.98 3.10 -8.52
C ALA A 188 -12.56 2.83 -9.03
N VAL A 189 -12.04 3.70 -9.90
CA VAL A 189 -10.70 3.58 -10.46
C VAL A 189 -9.77 4.56 -9.77
N PHE A 190 -8.68 4.03 -9.21
CA PHE A 190 -7.68 4.80 -8.47
C PHE A 190 -6.34 4.77 -9.19
N GLY A 191 -5.52 5.78 -8.95
CA GLY A 191 -4.19 5.93 -9.52
C GLY A 191 -3.69 7.35 -9.31
N ARG A 192 -2.40 7.58 -9.55
CA ARG A 192 -1.86 8.94 -9.54
C ARG A 192 -2.20 9.69 -10.83
N ASP A 193 -2.05 11.01 -10.81
CA ASP A 193 -2.28 11.84 -12.00
C ASP A 193 -1.35 11.45 -13.17
N ASP A 194 -0.07 11.19 -12.90
CA ASP A 194 0.91 10.72 -13.89
C ASP A 194 0.59 9.33 -14.45
N GLU A 195 -0.29 8.58 -13.81
CA GLU A 195 -0.72 7.23 -14.22
C GLU A 195 -2.00 7.25 -15.06
N ARG A 196 -2.68 8.39 -15.16
CA ARG A 196 -3.93 8.55 -15.94
C ARG A 196 -3.80 8.08 -17.39
N PRO A 197 -2.72 8.36 -18.14
CA PRO A 197 -2.59 7.85 -19.52
C PRO A 197 -2.65 6.32 -19.60
N MET A 198 -2.13 5.61 -18.60
CA MET A 198 -2.14 4.15 -18.54
C MET A 198 -3.52 3.61 -18.16
N ALA A 199 -4.22 4.28 -17.24
CA ALA A 199 -5.57 3.88 -16.82
C ALA A 199 -6.68 4.26 -17.82
N LEU A 200 -6.41 5.18 -18.75
CA LEU A 200 -7.44 5.81 -19.60
C LEU A 200 -8.25 4.81 -20.42
N ARG A 201 -7.61 3.75 -20.94
CA ARG A 201 -8.30 2.69 -21.69
C ARG A 201 -9.36 1.99 -20.84
N LEU A 202 -8.99 1.61 -19.61
CA LEU A 202 -9.90 0.99 -18.65
C LEU A 202 -11.02 1.96 -18.24
N ILE A 203 -10.65 3.19 -17.88
CA ILE A 203 -11.62 4.24 -17.48
C ILE A 203 -12.69 4.42 -18.56
N ASN A 204 -12.30 4.49 -19.83
CA ASN A 204 -13.21 4.72 -20.94
C ASN A 204 -14.09 3.51 -21.30
N ALA A 205 -13.66 2.30 -20.95
CA ALA A 205 -14.44 1.08 -21.17
C ALA A 205 -15.56 0.89 -20.11
N ILE A 206 -15.42 1.47 -18.92
CA ILE A 206 -16.45 1.40 -17.87
C ILE A 206 -17.60 2.36 -18.21
N PRO A 207 -18.88 1.90 -18.20
CA PRO A 207 -20.06 2.75 -18.38
C PRO A 207 -20.09 3.95 -17.43
N LYS A 208 -20.44 5.14 -17.94
CA LYS A 208 -20.36 6.41 -17.19
C LYS A 208 -21.21 6.43 -15.92
N ASP A 209 -22.34 5.74 -15.92
CA ASP A 209 -23.28 5.60 -14.82
C ASP A 209 -22.78 4.68 -13.69
N LEU A 210 -21.88 3.74 -14.01
CA LEU A 210 -21.24 2.85 -13.04
C LEU A 210 -19.86 3.35 -12.59
N ARG A 211 -19.27 4.29 -13.31
CA ARG A 211 -17.87 4.69 -13.14
C ARG A 211 -17.69 5.78 -12.08
N ILE A 212 -16.74 5.56 -11.17
CA ILE A 212 -16.21 6.55 -10.23
C ILE A 212 -14.72 6.74 -10.56
N ASP A 213 -14.40 7.74 -11.40
CA ASP A 213 -13.01 8.07 -11.74
C ASP A 213 -12.40 8.92 -10.61
N LEU A 214 -11.42 8.37 -9.89
CA LEU A 214 -10.69 9.05 -8.81
C LEU A 214 -9.19 9.18 -9.11
N VAL A 215 -8.76 8.89 -10.34
CA VAL A 215 -7.34 8.91 -10.72
C VAL A 215 -6.81 10.35 -10.66
N GLY A 216 -5.77 10.58 -9.86
CA GLY A 216 -5.15 11.90 -9.72
C GLY A 216 -5.99 12.95 -9.00
N GLN A 217 -7.13 12.57 -8.39
CA GLN A 217 -8.06 13.53 -7.76
C GLN A 217 -7.93 13.60 -6.24
N LEU A 218 -7.21 12.65 -5.61
CA LEU A 218 -7.21 12.43 -4.17
C LEU A 218 -5.79 12.30 -3.62
N ASP A 219 -5.61 12.73 -2.36
CA ASP A 219 -4.42 12.38 -1.59
C ASP A 219 -4.48 10.93 -1.04
N LEU A 220 -3.38 10.44 -0.46
CA LEU A 220 -3.31 9.04 0.01
C LEU A 220 -4.30 8.72 1.13
N LEU A 221 -4.63 9.67 2.01
CA LEU A 221 -5.60 9.42 3.08
C LEU A 221 -7.03 9.43 2.53
N GLU A 222 -7.33 10.31 1.58
CA GLU A 222 -8.60 10.33 0.86
C GLU A 222 -8.83 9.04 0.07
N VAL A 223 -7.78 8.52 -0.59
CA VAL A 223 -7.81 7.19 -1.22
C VAL A 223 -8.08 6.11 -0.17
N GLY A 224 -7.38 6.13 0.96
CA GLY A 224 -7.59 5.17 2.06
C GLY A 224 -9.04 5.19 2.58
N ALA A 225 -9.63 6.37 2.77
CA ALA A 225 -11.01 6.52 3.19
C ALA A 225 -12.03 6.09 2.11
N CYS A 226 -11.73 6.30 0.83
CA CYS A 226 -12.55 5.77 -0.25
C CYS A 226 -12.49 4.24 -0.30
N LEU A 227 -11.32 3.65 -0.04
CA LEU A 227 -11.15 2.20 0.03
C LEU A 227 -11.92 1.58 1.19
N GLU A 228 -12.01 2.22 2.36
CA GLU A 228 -12.88 1.76 3.46
C GLU A 228 -14.37 1.68 3.08
N ARG A 229 -14.77 2.31 1.97
CA ARG A 229 -16.15 2.30 1.44
C ARG A 229 -16.34 1.37 0.25
N ALA A 230 -15.27 0.72 -0.21
CA ALA A 230 -15.34 -0.29 -1.25
C ALA A 230 -15.68 -1.67 -0.64
N ALA A 231 -16.41 -2.48 -1.40
CA ALA A 231 -16.75 -3.84 -1.01
C ALA A 231 -15.60 -4.81 -1.31
N PHE A 232 -14.80 -4.51 -2.35
CA PHE A 232 -13.73 -5.37 -2.82
C PHE A 232 -12.70 -4.55 -3.60
N TYR A 233 -11.43 -4.95 -3.53
CA TYR A 233 -10.34 -4.37 -4.33
C TYR A 233 -9.68 -5.43 -5.21
N VAL A 234 -9.41 -5.07 -6.47
CA VAL A 234 -8.50 -5.79 -7.37
C VAL A 234 -7.48 -4.83 -7.95
N GLY A 235 -6.20 -5.19 -7.93
CA GLY A 235 -5.18 -4.37 -8.58
C GLY A 235 -3.80 -4.99 -8.58
N ASN A 236 -2.90 -4.36 -9.31
CA ASN A 236 -1.51 -4.82 -9.42
C ASN A 236 -0.74 -4.65 -8.10
N ASP A 237 0.38 -5.37 -7.97
CA ASP A 237 1.41 -5.17 -6.94
C ASP A 237 1.88 -3.71 -6.87
N SER A 238 1.31 -2.95 -5.93
CA SER A 238 1.46 -1.51 -5.81
C SER A 238 1.23 -1.03 -4.37
N GLY A 239 1.62 0.22 -4.08
CA GLY A 239 1.30 0.85 -2.79
C GLY A 239 -0.21 0.94 -2.54
N LEU A 240 -1.01 1.09 -3.60
CA LEU A 240 -2.47 1.16 -3.52
C LEU A 240 -3.09 -0.18 -3.05
N MET A 241 -2.56 -1.32 -3.51
CA MET A 241 -2.97 -2.64 -3.03
C MET A 241 -2.72 -2.80 -1.53
N HIS A 242 -1.56 -2.37 -1.04
CA HIS A 242 -1.28 -2.39 0.39
C HIS A 242 -2.18 -1.45 1.19
N LEU A 243 -2.54 -0.31 0.60
CA LEU A 243 -3.46 0.65 1.21
C LEU A 243 -4.88 0.05 1.33
N ALA A 244 -5.35 -0.67 0.31
CA ALA A 244 -6.62 -1.38 0.33
C ALA A 244 -6.64 -2.46 1.43
N ALA A 245 -5.57 -3.26 1.54
CA ALA A 245 -5.45 -4.24 2.60
C ALA A 245 -5.47 -3.59 4.00
N ALA A 246 -4.76 -2.46 4.17
CA ALA A 246 -4.73 -1.71 5.42
C ALA A 246 -6.07 -1.00 5.75
N ALA A 247 -6.91 -0.73 4.75
CA ALA A 247 -8.28 -0.25 4.92
C ALA A 247 -9.25 -1.36 5.39
N GLY A 248 -8.79 -2.61 5.45
CA GLY A 248 -9.56 -3.71 6.01
C GLY A 248 -10.59 -4.31 5.05
N ILE A 249 -10.45 -4.10 3.74
CA ILE A 249 -11.35 -4.66 2.73
C ILE A 249 -10.76 -5.91 2.06
N PRO A 250 -11.61 -6.80 1.51
CA PRO A 250 -11.16 -7.88 0.63
C PRO A 250 -10.28 -7.34 -0.51
N THR A 251 -9.02 -7.76 -0.52
CA THR A 251 -7.99 -7.21 -1.41
C THR A 251 -7.32 -8.34 -2.19
N LEU A 252 -7.55 -8.39 -3.50
CA LEU A 252 -6.88 -9.31 -4.42
C LEU A 252 -5.75 -8.58 -5.15
N GLY A 253 -4.52 -9.00 -4.86
CA GLY A 253 -3.30 -8.52 -5.51
C GLY A 253 -2.95 -9.35 -6.74
N LEU A 254 -2.67 -8.69 -7.87
CA LEU A 254 -2.23 -9.32 -9.11
C LEU A 254 -0.71 -9.20 -9.25
N PHE A 255 -0.03 -10.33 -9.40
CA PHE A 255 1.44 -10.41 -9.44
C PHE A 255 1.95 -10.97 -10.77
N GLY A 256 3.04 -10.39 -11.27
CA GLY A 256 3.85 -10.94 -12.36
C GLY A 256 5.27 -11.22 -11.89
N PRO A 257 6.25 -10.35 -12.23
CA PRO A 257 7.67 -10.55 -11.89
C PRO A 257 7.99 -10.13 -10.45
N SER A 258 7.05 -10.17 -9.52
CA SER A 258 7.26 -9.77 -8.12
C SER A 258 6.90 -10.92 -7.21
N LEU A 259 7.67 -11.07 -6.14
CA LEU A 259 7.49 -12.15 -5.18
C LEU A 259 6.30 -11.82 -4.27
N ASP A 260 5.17 -12.48 -4.52
CA ASP A 260 3.96 -12.41 -3.71
C ASP A 260 4.22 -12.90 -2.27
N GLU A 261 5.13 -13.86 -2.07
CA GLU A 261 5.60 -14.26 -0.73
C GLU A 261 6.11 -13.08 0.12
N LEU A 262 6.64 -12.03 -0.53
CA LEU A 262 7.16 -10.85 0.13
C LEU A 262 6.12 -9.74 0.28
N TYR A 263 5.21 -9.58 -0.69
CA TYR A 263 4.36 -8.38 -0.82
C TYR A 263 2.87 -8.67 -1.07
N ALA A 264 2.40 -9.89 -0.87
CA ALA A 264 0.96 -10.17 -0.90
C ALA A 264 0.19 -9.20 0.04
N PRO A 265 -1.05 -8.82 -0.27
CA PRO A 265 -1.85 -7.98 0.62
C PRO A 265 -1.95 -8.65 2.00
N TRP A 266 -1.55 -7.91 3.03
CA TRP A 266 -1.42 -8.45 4.38
C TRP A 266 -2.76 -8.56 5.07
N GLY A 267 -2.98 -9.68 5.78
CA GLY A 267 -4.15 -9.89 6.63
C GLY A 267 -5.12 -10.95 6.08
N PRO A 268 -6.15 -11.32 6.87
CA PRO A 268 -7.06 -12.43 6.54
C PRO A 268 -7.91 -12.17 5.29
N LEU A 269 -8.10 -10.90 4.93
CA LEU A 269 -8.85 -10.46 3.75
C LEU A 269 -7.93 -10.18 2.55
N GLY A 270 -6.65 -10.54 2.61
CA GLY A 270 -5.72 -10.45 1.49
C GLY A 270 -5.60 -11.77 0.73
N ALA A 271 -5.58 -11.71 -0.59
CA ALA A 271 -5.14 -12.82 -1.44
C ALA A 271 -4.24 -12.31 -2.57
N ALA A 272 -3.36 -13.19 -3.07
CA ALA A 272 -2.54 -12.93 -4.24
C ALA A 272 -2.82 -13.98 -5.31
N VAL A 273 -2.80 -13.56 -6.57
CA VAL A 273 -2.78 -14.44 -7.73
C VAL A 273 -1.65 -14.00 -8.65
N ARG A 274 -0.93 -14.96 -9.21
CA ARG A 274 0.28 -14.69 -9.97
C ARG A 274 0.26 -15.32 -11.36
N ALA A 275 0.95 -14.69 -12.28
CA ALA A 275 1.27 -15.25 -13.59
C ALA A 275 2.19 -16.48 -13.45
N ASP A 276 2.02 -17.48 -14.33
CA ASP A 276 2.66 -18.81 -14.25
C ASP A 276 4.20 -18.81 -14.28
N LYS A 277 4.85 -17.74 -14.76
CA LYS A 277 6.31 -17.69 -14.85
C LYS A 277 6.91 -17.25 -13.50
N SER A 278 8.02 -17.88 -13.11
CA SER A 278 8.72 -17.55 -11.86
C SER A 278 9.59 -16.28 -12.00
N PHE A 279 9.89 -15.60 -10.89
CA PHE A 279 10.77 -14.42 -10.85
C PHE A 279 12.13 -14.68 -11.53
N ASP A 280 12.61 -15.92 -11.45
CA ASP A 280 13.92 -16.34 -11.94
C ASP A 280 13.94 -16.61 -13.46
N GLU A 281 12.78 -16.73 -14.11
CA GLU A 281 12.65 -17.06 -15.55
C GLU A 281 12.22 -15.86 -16.41
N ILE A 282 11.85 -14.73 -15.79
CA ILE A 282 11.12 -13.64 -16.47
C ILE A 282 12.01 -12.47 -16.89
N PHE A 283 13.25 -12.36 -16.43
CA PHE A 283 14.10 -11.25 -16.89
C PHE A 283 14.74 -11.60 -18.24
N PRO A 284 14.25 -11.06 -19.38
CA PRO A 284 15.00 -11.15 -20.62
C PRO A 284 16.38 -10.52 -20.41
N GLU A 285 17.39 -10.95 -21.18
CA GLU A 285 18.77 -10.43 -21.09
C GLU A 285 18.85 -8.89 -21.14
N ASN A 286 17.81 -8.21 -21.66
CA ASN A 286 17.68 -6.75 -21.76
C ASN A 286 16.50 -6.15 -20.95
N PHE A 287 16.16 -6.70 -19.78
CA PHE A 287 15.07 -6.15 -18.96
C PHE A 287 15.32 -4.69 -18.56
N ASP A 288 14.35 -3.83 -18.86
CA ASP A 288 14.30 -2.44 -18.38
C ASP A 288 12.94 -2.18 -17.73
N HIS A 289 12.97 -1.89 -16.43
CA HIS A 289 11.81 -1.50 -15.63
C HIS A 289 10.94 -0.38 -16.22
N ARG A 290 11.46 0.43 -17.17
CA ARG A 290 10.74 1.52 -17.83
C ARG A 290 10.21 1.17 -19.22
N ALA A 291 10.85 0.25 -19.93
CA ALA A 291 10.58 0.00 -21.34
C ALA A 291 10.03 -1.41 -21.62
N THR A 292 10.26 -2.37 -20.72
CA THR A 292 9.70 -3.71 -20.86
C THR A 292 8.18 -3.67 -20.66
N GLY A 293 7.44 -4.20 -21.65
CA GLY A 293 5.99 -4.37 -21.58
C GLY A 293 5.54 -5.29 -20.46
N THR A 294 4.23 -5.51 -20.34
CA THR A 294 3.67 -6.37 -19.29
C THR A 294 4.26 -7.79 -19.33
N LEU A 295 4.56 -8.34 -18.14
CA LEU A 295 5.00 -9.72 -17.96
C LEU A 295 3.92 -10.54 -17.23
N MET A 296 2.67 -10.08 -17.30
CA MET A 296 1.50 -10.69 -16.67
C MET A 296 0.58 -11.39 -17.68
N ASP A 297 1.01 -11.55 -18.93
CA ASP A 297 0.17 -12.07 -20.01
C ASP A 297 -0.32 -13.52 -19.80
N SER A 298 0.36 -14.32 -18.98
CA SER A 298 -0.11 -15.66 -18.62
C SER A 298 -1.17 -15.66 -17.51
N LEU A 299 -1.37 -14.55 -16.80
CA LEU A 299 -2.43 -14.44 -15.80
C LEU A 299 -3.78 -14.23 -16.49
N THR A 300 -4.59 -15.29 -16.58
CA THR A 300 -5.90 -15.25 -17.26
C THR A 300 -7.00 -14.62 -16.42
N VAL A 301 -8.05 -14.10 -17.07
CA VAL A 301 -9.24 -13.57 -16.38
C VAL A 301 -9.93 -14.66 -15.56
N ASP A 302 -10.03 -15.89 -16.07
CA ASP A 302 -10.63 -17.02 -15.36
C ASP A 302 -9.91 -17.33 -14.04
N THR A 303 -8.57 -17.30 -14.04
CA THR A 303 -7.76 -17.51 -12.84
C THR A 303 -8.00 -16.41 -11.80
N VAL A 304 -8.07 -15.15 -12.25
CA VAL A 304 -8.30 -14.00 -11.36
C VAL A 304 -9.74 -14.02 -10.81
N GLU A 305 -10.73 -14.33 -11.64
CA GLU A 305 -12.12 -14.47 -11.24
C GLU A 305 -12.30 -15.57 -10.19
N ALA A 306 -11.74 -16.77 -10.43
CA ALA A 306 -11.79 -17.86 -9.46
C ALA A 306 -11.19 -17.47 -8.09
N ALA A 307 -10.06 -16.75 -8.11
CA ALA A 307 -9.43 -16.22 -6.90
C ALA A 307 -10.30 -15.15 -6.21
N ALA A 308 -10.94 -14.27 -6.99
CA ALA A 308 -11.87 -13.26 -6.48
C ALA A 308 -13.08 -13.91 -5.78
N HIS A 309 -13.69 -14.92 -6.39
CA HIS A 309 -14.78 -15.69 -5.78
C HIS A 309 -14.36 -16.39 -4.49
N ALA A 310 -13.16 -16.99 -4.46
CA ALA A 310 -12.65 -17.64 -3.26
C ALA A 310 -12.41 -16.63 -2.12
N LEU A 311 -11.82 -15.48 -2.43
CA LEU A 311 -11.61 -14.42 -1.45
C LEU A 311 -12.94 -13.83 -0.96
N TRP A 312 -13.91 -13.62 -1.87
CA TRP A 312 -15.23 -13.11 -1.52
C TRP A 312 -15.95 -14.02 -0.53
N ARG A 313 -15.99 -15.34 -0.80
CA ARG A 313 -16.58 -16.32 0.14
C ARG A 313 -15.95 -16.22 1.52
N ARG A 314 -14.60 -16.20 1.59
CA ARG A 314 -13.87 -16.08 2.85
C ARG A 314 -14.19 -14.78 3.59
N ALA A 315 -14.36 -13.67 2.86
CA ALA A 315 -14.71 -12.39 3.45
C ALA A 315 -16.14 -12.39 4.00
N THR A 316 -17.10 -12.95 3.27
CA THR A 316 -18.51 -13.02 3.69
C THR A 316 -18.75 -14.01 4.83
N GLU A 317 -17.95 -15.05 4.95
CA GLU A 317 -18.01 -16.00 6.07
C GLU A 317 -17.44 -15.44 7.38
N ALA A 318 -16.57 -14.42 7.28
CA ALA A 318 -15.91 -13.79 8.43
C ALA A 318 -16.67 -12.56 8.98
N ALA A 319 -17.68 -12.06 8.25
CA ALA A 319 -18.50 -10.89 8.60
C ALA A 319 -19.75 -11.28 9.40
#